data_AF-A0AAU1JWE8-F1
#
_entry.id   AF-A0AAU1JWE8-F1
#
_cell.length_a   1.000
_cell.length_b   1.000
_cell.length_c   1.000
_cell.angle_alpha   90.00
_cell.angle_beta   90.00
_cell.angle_gamma   90.00
#
_symmetry.space_group_name_H-M   'P 1'
#
loop_
_entity.id
_entity.type
_entity.pdbx_description
1 polymer ?
#
loop_
_entity_poly.entity_id
_entity_poly.type
_entity_poly.pdbx_seq_one_letter_code
_entity_poly.pdbx_strand_id
1 'polypeptide(L)'
;MRAFLGRKGFLALGIWAMYASAIAVALVQLGAEPEAGSVWSGRPIAPGSPAALIEKHDCWSAEAPRDMTGRLPGHAIVATGPAPRYVDAHLTGKALDQVFSGEDHGLVVYAFCR
;
A
#
# COMPACT_ATOMS: atom_id res chain seq x y z
N MET A 1 4.87 -36.06 61.24
CA MET A 1 5.86 -34.97 61.38
C MET A 1 6.11 -34.36 60.01
N ARG A 2 6.14 -33.01 59.93
CA ARG A 2 6.65 -32.13 58.86
C ARG A 2 5.76 -31.84 57.62
N ALA A 3 4.85 -30.89 57.87
CA ALA A 3 4.56 -29.65 57.12
C ALA A 3 4.75 -29.59 55.59
N PHE A 4 3.61 -29.46 54.89
CA PHE A 4 3.50 -28.89 53.55
C PHE A 4 3.95 -27.42 53.55
N LEU A 5 5.06 -27.15 52.88
CA LEU A 5 5.55 -25.79 52.62
C LEU A 5 4.62 -25.13 51.58
N GLY A 6 3.87 -24.12 52.02
CA GLY A 6 2.93 -23.37 51.20
C GLY A 6 3.63 -22.61 50.07
N ARG A 7 3.42 -23.05 48.84
CA ARG A 7 3.81 -22.35 47.61
C ARG A 7 2.73 -21.31 47.26
N LYS A 8 2.69 -20.20 47.99
CA LYS A 8 1.91 -19.00 47.66
C LYS A 8 2.87 -17.81 47.66
N GLY A 9 3.11 -17.18 46.51
CA GLY A 9 3.79 -15.87 46.53
C GLY A 9 4.60 -15.40 45.32
N PHE A 10 4.70 -16.11 44.19
CA PHE A 10 5.67 -15.72 43.14
C PHE A 10 5.15 -15.64 41.70
N LEU A 11 3.82 -15.59 41.48
CA LEU A 11 3.28 -15.46 40.11
C LEU A 11 2.59 -14.13 39.82
N ALA A 12 2.30 -13.31 40.84
CA ALA A 12 1.55 -12.06 40.66
C ALA A 12 2.42 -10.82 40.35
N LEU A 13 3.75 -10.91 40.51
CA LEU A 13 4.67 -9.78 40.31
C LEU A 13 5.30 -9.71 38.91
N GLY A 14 5.27 -10.80 38.12
CA GLY A 14 5.87 -10.81 36.78
C GLY A 14 5.00 -10.18 35.69
N ILE A 15 3.70 -10.07 35.92
CA ILE A 15 2.73 -9.63 34.90
C ILE A 15 2.70 -8.10 34.75
N TRP A 16 3.05 -7.35 35.81
CA TRP A 16 3.10 -5.89 35.77
C TRP A 16 4.39 -5.32 35.14
N ALA A 17 5.50 -6.05 35.20
CA ALA A 17 6.76 -5.61 34.59
C ALA A 17 6.77 -5.73 33.05
N MET A 18 5.97 -6.64 32.49
CA MET A 18 5.85 -6.77 31.03
C MET A 18 5.03 -5.65 30.37
N TYR A 19 4.15 -4.97 31.13
CA TYR A 19 3.30 -3.91 30.56
C TYR A 19 4.04 -2.56 30.38
N ALA A 20 5.09 -2.31 31.16
CA ALA A 20 5.89 -1.08 31.06
C ALA A 20 6.79 -1.04 29.81
N SER A 21 7.21 -2.19 29.28
CA SER A 21 8.11 -2.26 28.12
C SER A 21 7.44 -1.98 26.77
N ALA A 22 6.11 -2.06 26.68
CA ALA A 22 5.39 -1.78 25.43
C ALA A 22 5.29 -0.27 25.14
N ILE A 23 5.32 0.58 26.17
CA ILE A 23 5.10 2.03 26.02
C ILE A 23 6.33 2.73 25.42
N ALA A 24 7.55 2.22 25.69
CA ALA A 24 8.78 2.82 25.16
C ALA A 24 8.91 2.67 23.62
N VAL A 25 8.39 1.58 23.04
CA VAL A 25 8.39 1.39 21.58
C VAL A 25 7.35 2.26 20.89
N ALA A 26 6.23 2.57 21.55
CA ALA A 26 5.18 3.40 20.97
C ALA A 26 5.59 4.88 20.84
N LEU A 27 6.35 5.43 21.80
CA LEU A 27 6.82 6.82 21.75
C LEU A 27 7.90 7.07 20.68
N VAL A 28 8.72 6.06 20.33
CA VAL A 28 9.66 6.20 19.21
C VAL A 28 8.96 6.18 17.85
N GLN A 29 7.79 5.55 17.75
CA GLN A 29 7.00 5.49 16.50
C GLN A 29 6.14 6.74 16.29
N LEU A 30 5.76 7.45 17.35
CA LEU A 30 5.02 8.72 17.26
C LEU A 30 5.92 9.92 16.86
N GLY A 31 7.23 9.74 16.84
CA GLY A 31 8.19 10.69 16.23
C GLY A 31 8.41 10.46 14.73
N ALA A 32 7.82 9.42 14.15
CA ALA A 32 7.74 9.26 12.71
C ALA A 32 6.44 9.93 12.25
N GLU A 33 6.52 11.22 11.96
CA GLU A 33 5.54 11.84 11.08
C GLU A 33 5.42 10.94 9.84
N PRO A 34 4.23 10.46 9.48
CA PRO A 34 4.07 9.91 8.15
C PRO A 34 4.33 11.11 7.24
N GLU A 35 5.42 11.07 6.47
CA GLU A 35 5.64 11.97 5.34
C GLU A 35 4.46 11.80 4.37
N ALA A 36 3.36 12.48 4.71
CA ALA A 36 2.23 12.75 3.88
C ALA A 36 2.73 13.74 2.83
N GLY A 37 3.34 13.19 1.79
CA GLY A 37 4.01 13.97 0.78
C GLY A 37 5.30 13.28 0.38
N SER A 38 5.19 12.13 -0.28
CA SER A 38 6.19 11.79 -1.28
C SER A 38 6.14 12.89 -2.36
N VAL A 39 6.81 14.01 -2.08
CA VAL A 39 7.26 14.96 -3.08
C VAL A 39 7.98 14.09 -4.09
N TRP A 40 7.36 13.93 -5.25
CA TRP A 40 7.95 13.22 -6.37
C TRP A 40 9.35 13.80 -6.56
N SER A 41 10.33 13.00 -6.15
CA SER A 41 11.73 13.36 -6.21
C SER A 41 12.00 13.79 -7.65
N GLY A 42 12.63 14.96 -7.83
CA GLY A 42 12.96 15.59 -9.12
C GLY A 42 13.95 14.78 -9.97
N ARG A 43 13.72 13.47 -10.11
CA ARG A 43 14.35 12.62 -11.10
C ARG A 43 13.79 13.00 -12.46
N PRO A 44 14.66 13.22 -13.47
CA PRO A 44 14.22 13.33 -14.84
C PRO A 44 13.36 12.12 -15.19
N ILE A 45 12.11 12.37 -15.56
CA ILE A 45 11.20 11.32 -16.00
C ILE A 45 11.69 10.89 -17.39
N ALA A 46 12.24 9.68 -17.48
CA ALA A 46 12.68 9.13 -18.75
C ALA A 46 11.46 8.97 -19.70
N PRO A 47 11.57 9.34 -20.98
CA PRO A 47 10.52 9.09 -21.96
C PRO A 47 10.12 7.62 -21.97
N GLY A 48 8.81 7.34 -21.94
CA GLY A 48 8.27 5.98 -21.91
C GLY A 48 8.31 5.29 -20.54
N SER A 49 8.78 5.95 -19.48
CA SER A 49 8.60 5.46 -18.11
C SER A 49 7.13 5.49 -17.69
N PRO A 50 6.70 4.66 -16.70
CA PRO A 50 5.32 4.69 -16.22
C PRO A 50 4.91 6.07 -15.73
N ALA A 51 5.80 6.76 -15.01
CA ALA A 51 5.57 8.12 -14.52
C ALA A 51 5.32 9.12 -15.67
N ALA A 52 6.09 9.04 -16.76
CA ALA A 52 5.86 9.89 -17.94
C ALA A 52 4.49 9.63 -18.59
N LEU A 53 4.09 8.36 -18.66
CA LEU A 53 2.78 8.01 -19.23
C LEU A 53 1.64 8.48 -18.31
N ILE A 54 1.80 8.35 -16.99
CA ILE A 54 0.81 8.78 -15.99
C ILE A 54 0.57 10.29 -16.12
N GLU A 55 1.64 11.09 -16.15
CA GLU A 55 1.55 12.54 -16.31
C GLU A 55 0.96 12.92 -17.68
N LYS A 56 1.42 12.28 -18.75
CA LYS A 56 0.97 12.58 -20.13
C LYS A 56 -0.52 12.33 -20.35
N HIS A 57 -1.08 11.32 -19.68
CA HIS A 57 -2.46 10.86 -19.89
C HIS A 57 -3.40 11.19 -18.71
N ASP A 58 -2.93 11.98 -17.74
CA ASP A 58 -3.66 12.38 -16.52
C ASP A 58 -4.31 11.19 -15.79
N CYS A 59 -3.49 10.18 -15.51
CA CYS A 59 -3.88 8.93 -14.88
C CYS A 59 -3.70 8.97 -13.34
N TRP A 60 -4.36 8.07 -12.62
CA TRP A 60 -4.24 7.88 -11.17
C TRP A 60 -3.93 6.41 -10.83
N SER A 61 -3.09 6.18 -9.83
CA SER A 61 -2.70 4.83 -9.39
C SER A 61 -3.35 4.39 -8.07
N ALA A 62 -3.97 5.33 -7.35
CA ALA A 62 -4.55 5.10 -6.03
C ALA A 62 -6.02 5.55 -6.03
N GLU A 63 -6.36 6.54 -5.22
CA GLU A 63 -7.71 7.08 -5.14
C GLU A 63 -8.12 7.70 -6.48
N ALA A 64 -9.32 7.34 -6.96
CA ALA A 64 -9.88 7.95 -8.15
C ALA A 64 -10.16 9.45 -7.91
N PRO A 65 -9.89 10.32 -8.90
CA PRO A 65 -10.30 11.72 -8.87
C PRO A 65 -11.79 11.87 -8.57
N ARG A 66 -12.20 13.00 -7.95
CA ARG A 66 -13.60 13.24 -7.57
C ARG A 66 -14.56 13.18 -8.75
N ASP A 67 -14.11 13.59 -9.93
CA ASP A 67 -14.86 13.44 -11.15
C ASP A 67 -15.03 11.96 -11.53
N MET A 68 -14.06 11.09 -11.30
CA MET A 68 -14.17 9.65 -11.64
C MET A 68 -14.84 8.79 -10.56
N THR A 69 -15.31 9.38 -9.47
CA THR A 69 -16.03 8.63 -8.41
C THR A 69 -17.27 7.95 -8.97
N GLY A 70 -17.37 6.62 -8.77
CA GLY A 70 -18.48 5.80 -9.27
C GLY A 70 -18.45 5.55 -10.79
N ARG A 71 -17.38 5.94 -11.48
CA ARG A 71 -17.17 5.69 -12.91
C ARG A 71 -16.01 4.74 -13.12
N LEU A 72 -16.13 3.85 -14.11
CA LEU A 72 -15.01 2.98 -14.50
C LEU A 72 -14.06 3.73 -15.43
N PRO A 73 -12.74 3.54 -15.28
CA PRO A 73 -11.75 4.10 -16.20
C PRO A 73 -11.88 3.48 -17.59
N GLY A 74 -11.75 4.31 -18.63
CA GLY A 74 -11.76 3.85 -20.02
C GLY A 74 -10.39 3.37 -20.51
N HIS A 75 -9.32 3.74 -19.82
CA HIS A 75 -7.94 3.44 -20.21
C HIS A 75 -7.06 3.11 -19.00
N ALA A 76 -5.91 2.50 -19.26
CA ALA A 76 -4.93 2.18 -18.23
C ALA A 76 -3.50 2.25 -18.76
N ILE A 77 -2.54 2.33 -17.84
CA ILE A 77 -1.13 2.12 -18.13
C ILE A 77 -0.74 0.78 -17.55
N VAL A 78 -0.41 -0.16 -18.43
CA VAL A 78 -0.07 -1.53 -18.06
C VAL A 78 1.20 -1.99 -18.76
N ALA A 79 1.83 -3.04 -18.24
CA ALA A 79 2.89 -3.78 -18.91
C ALA A 79 2.67 -5.29 -18.85
N THR A 80 3.02 -5.99 -19.91
CA THR A 80 3.20 -7.45 -19.94
C THR A 80 4.68 -7.85 -19.91
N GLY A 81 5.58 -6.87 -19.75
CA GLY A 81 7.02 -7.03 -19.86
C GLY A 81 7.75 -5.77 -19.37
N PRO A 82 8.96 -5.46 -19.89
CA PRO A 82 9.75 -4.34 -19.36
C PRO A 82 9.22 -2.95 -19.74
N ALA A 83 8.31 -2.87 -20.73
CA ALA A 83 7.84 -1.60 -21.27
C ALA A 83 6.36 -1.35 -20.89
N PRO A 84 6.07 -0.27 -20.15
CA PRO A 84 4.70 0.17 -19.90
C PRO A 84 4.10 0.81 -21.16
N ARG A 85 2.78 0.71 -21.30
CA ARG A 85 2.02 1.30 -22.41
C ARG A 85 0.63 1.74 -21.95
N TYR A 86 0.15 2.79 -22.58
CA TYR A 86 -1.25 3.20 -22.50
C TYR A 86 -2.12 2.25 -23.34
N VAL A 87 -3.23 1.78 -22.79
CA VAL A 87 -4.09 0.77 -23.41
C VAL A 87 -5.55 1.19 -23.43
N ASP A 88 -6.31 0.58 -24.34
CA ASP A 88 -7.75 0.79 -24.52
C ASP A 88 -8.62 0.13 -23.44
N ALA A 89 -9.93 0.32 -23.58
CA ALA A 89 -10.95 -0.18 -22.66
C ALA A 89 -10.97 -1.72 -22.52
N HIS A 90 -10.61 -2.47 -23.56
CA HIS A 90 -10.64 -3.94 -23.49
C HIS A 90 -9.55 -4.46 -22.53
N LEU A 91 -8.32 -3.93 -22.66
CA LEU A 91 -7.25 -4.27 -21.72
C LEU A 91 -7.43 -3.61 -20.35
N THR A 92 -8.08 -2.46 -20.29
CA THR A 92 -8.43 -1.81 -19.03
C THR A 92 -9.43 -2.65 -18.22
N GLY A 93 -10.41 -3.26 -18.87
CA GLY A 93 -11.32 -4.22 -18.23
C GLY A 93 -10.56 -5.35 -17.53
N LYS A 94 -9.61 -5.99 -18.24
CA LYS A 94 -8.75 -7.02 -17.64
C LYS A 94 -7.91 -6.49 -16.48
N ALA A 95 -7.38 -5.28 -16.58
CA ALA A 95 -6.64 -4.66 -15.48
C ALA A 95 -7.54 -4.44 -14.26
N LEU A 96 -8.81 -4.06 -14.46
CA LEU A 96 -9.79 -3.92 -13.38
C LEU A 96 -10.13 -5.27 -12.75
N ASP A 97 -10.38 -6.30 -13.56
CA ASP A 97 -10.66 -7.67 -13.07
C ASP A 97 -9.50 -8.18 -12.21
N GLN A 98 -8.26 -7.89 -12.60
CA GLN A 98 -7.09 -8.27 -11.80
C GLN A 98 -6.98 -7.53 -10.47
N VAL A 99 -7.24 -6.22 -10.46
CA VAL A 99 -7.13 -5.40 -9.24
C VAL A 99 -8.29 -5.66 -8.28
N PHE A 100 -9.51 -5.81 -8.78
CA PHE A 100 -10.73 -5.87 -7.96
C PHE A 100 -11.27 -7.29 -7.75
N SER A 101 -11.19 -8.15 -8.76
CA SER A 101 -11.68 -9.55 -8.69
C SER A 101 -10.58 -10.54 -8.34
N GLY A 102 -9.31 -10.14 -8.45
CA GLY A 102 -8.14 -10.97 -8.15
C GLY A 102 -7.76 -11.95 -9.26
N GLU A 103 -8.27 -11.78 -10.48
CA GLU A 103 -7.93 -12.61 -11.63
C GLU A 103 -6.52 -12.27 -12.16
N ASP A 104 -5.66 -13.26 -12.44
CA ASP A 104 -4.35 -12.98 -13.03
C ASP A 104 -4.44 -12.97 -14.57
N HIS A 105 -4.27 -11.80 -15.17
CA HIS A 105 -4.19 -11.63 -16.62
C HIS A 105 -2.76 -11.37 -17.12
N GLY A 106 -1.75 -11.56 -16.27
CA GLY A 106 -0.34 -11.32 -16.59
C GLY A 106 -0.01 -9.84 -16.80
N LEU A 107 -0.81 -8.94 -16.22
CA LEU A 107 -0.65 -7.49 -16.36
C LEU A 107 0.04 -6.91 -15.13
N VAL A 108 1.02 -6.04 -15.32
CA VAL A 108 1.49 -5.12 -14.29
C VAL A 108 0.73 -3.81 -14.48
N VAL A 109 -0.16 -3.48 -13.55
CA VAL A 109 -1.00 -2.28 -13.60
C VAL A 109 -0.28 -1.13 -12.88
N TYR A 110 0.01 -0.04 -13.58
CA TYR A 110 0.65 1.15 -13.00
C TYR A 110 -0.36 2.23 -12.60
N ALA A 111 -1.36 2.48 -13.46
CA ALA A 111 -2.38 3.48 -13.23
C ALA A 111 -3.59 3.26 -14.14
N PHE A 112 -4.72 3.85 -13.74
CA PHE A 112 -5.93 3.97 -14.52
C PHE A 112 -6.09 5.40 -15.02
N CYS A 113 -6.71 5.56 -16.17
CA CYS A 113 -6.91 6.85 -16.81
C CYS A 113 -8.39 6.97 -17.20
N ARG A 114 -8.82 8.20 -17.50
CA ARG A 114 -10.22 8.46 -17.87
C ARG A 114 -10.64 7.68 -19.11
#